data_AF-A0A9W7CNK3-F1
#
_entry.id   AF-A0A9W7CNK3-F1
#
_cell.length_a   1.000
_cell.length_b   1.000
_cell.length_c   1.000
_cell.angle_alpha   90.00
_cell.angle_beta   90.00
_cell.angle_gamma   90.00
#
_symmetry.space_group_name_H-M   'P 1'
#
loop_
_entity.id
_entity.type
_entity.pdbx_description
1 polymer ?
#
loop_
_entity_poly.entity_id
_entity_poly.type
_entity_poly.pdbx_seq_one_letter_code
_entity_poly.pdbx_strand_id
1 'polypeptide(L)'
;MQLKDFPFQTGCPSYPSHADVLEYLQNYAKHFGVDELVRTETKVTSVSKIGKHWKVSVESKEKGAYDDDFDRLVVANGHFNKEWQAPIKGIEHFPGAVSHARSYRTPEPYQNKRVLVIGRGPSGQDISLELAESGAKEVYVAALDYDKSIVDKKDTRILKPTIDHIAEDGTVEFTDDSSITPPDAIMHCTGYLYTVNDFFPSELLLPATEVAPNTLNDEEVEDLGGSVLAGTAVAPVYKHLFSIEDPSAVFIGLPFSNLPFLCFELQSKWVARVFSGSAPLPSKEEMYDDFYETVRKVDGPARKLHSLSGLQKDYFT
;
A
#
# COMPACT_ATOMS: atom_id res chain seq x y z
N MET A 1 -10.59 -14.26 -7.57
CA MET A 1 -10.43 -13.51 -6.31
C MET A 1 -11.34 -14.12 -5.23
N GLN A 2 -11.18 -15.40 -4.87
CA GLN A 2 -12.03 -16.05 -3.87
C GLN A 2 -11.18 -16.80 -2.85
N LEU A 3 -11.72 -17.02 -1.65
CA LEU A 3 -11.09 -17.80 -0.60
C LEU A 3 -11.43 -19.29 -0.82
N LYS A 4 -10.50 -20.19 -0.47
CA LYS A 4 -10.53 -21.61 -0.89
C LYS A 4 -11.85 -22.34 -0.60
N ASP A 5 -12.52 -21.99 0.49
CA ASP A 5 -13.71 -22.70 0.98
C ASP A 5 -14.98 -21.84 0.98
N PHE A 6 -14.97 -20.72 0.23
CA PHE A 6 -16.11 -19.82 0.12
C PHE A 6 -16.17 -19.18 -1.28
N PRO A 7 -16.96 -19.72 -2.22
CA PRO A 7 -17.03 -19.19 -3.58
C PRO A 7 -17.86 -17.91 -3.66
N PHE A 8 -17.65 -17.13 -4.72
CA PHE A 8 -18.61 -16.10 -5.10
C PHE A 8 -19.99 -16.69 -5.43
N GLN A 9 -21.01 -15.85 -5.34
CA GLN A 9 -22.37 -16.21 -5.74
C GLN A 9 -22.42 -16.68 -7.20
N THR A 10 -23.28 -17.65 -7.49
CA THR A 10 -23.49 -18.15 -8.86
C THR A 10 -23.94 -17.02 -9.78
N GLY A 11 -23.31 -16.91 -10.95
CA GLY A 11 -23.62 -15.87 -11.93
C GLY A 11 -22.81 -14.57 -11.77
N CYS A 12 -21.98 -14.45 -10.73
CA CYS A 12 -21.02 -13.35 -10.60
C CYS A 12 -20.03 -13.33 -11.78
N PRO A 13 -19.78 -12.18 -12.43
CA PRO A 13 -18.85 -12.09 -13.55
C PRO A 13 -17.40 -12.30 -13.10
N SER A 14 -16.52 -12.69 -14.04
CA SER A 14 -15.10 -12.90 -13.75
C SER A 14 -14.38 -11.65 -13.22
N TYR A 15 -14.86 -10.47 -13.62
CA TYR A 15 -14.46 -9.16 -13.10
C TYR A 15 -15.63 -8.56 -12.32
N PRO A 16 -15.79 -8.91 -11.03
CA PRO A 16 -16.88 -8.41 -10.20
C PRO A 16 -16.80 -6.90 -9.99
N SER A 17 -17.96 -6.28 -9.79
CA SER A 17 -18.02 -4.89 -9.30
C SER A 17 -17.54 -4.81 -7.84
N HIS A 18 -17.21 -3.62 -7.37
CA HIS A 18 -16.88 -3.42 -5.96
C HIS A 18 -18.07 -3.77 -5.03
N ALA A 19 -19.31 -3.69 -5.52
CA ALA A 19 -20.50 -4.08 -4.77
C ALA A 19 -20.58 -5.60 -4.60
N ASP A 20 -20.29 -6.37 -5.66
CA ASP A 20 -20.24 -7.83 -5.61
C ASP A 20 -19.15 -8.31 -4.64
N VAL A 21 -17.99 -7.63 -4.62
CA VAL A 21 -16.89 -7.94 -3.68
C VAL A 21 -17.28 -7.60 -2.24
N LEU A 22 -17.95 -6.48 -2.01
CA LEU A 22 -18.46 -6.11 -0.67
C LEU A 22 -19.46 -7.14 -0.15
N GLU A 23 -20.43 -7.53 -0.99
CA GLU A 23 -21.41 -8.55 -0.62
C GLU A 23 -20.75 -9.90 -0.33
N TYR A 24 -19.77 -10.31 -1.15
CA TYR A 24 -18.98 -11.51 -0.90
C TYR A 24 -18.29 -11.48 0.48
N LEU A 25 -17.63 -10.37 0.84
CA LEU A 25 -16.94 -10.24 2.13
C LEU A 25 -17.91 -10.22 3.32
N GLN A 26 -19.07 -9.58 3.18
CA GLN A 26 -20.13 -9.59 4.20
C GLN A 26 -20.69 -11.00 4.40
N ASN A 27 -20.96 -11.71 3.31
CA ASN A 27 -21.43 -13.09 3.34
C ASN A 27 -20.38 -14.03 3.94
N TYR A 28 -19.09 -13.83 3.63
CA TYR A 28 -17.98 -14.58 4.22
C TYR A 28 -17.93 -14.36 5.74
N ALA A 29 -17.92 -13.09 6.18
CA ALA A 29 -17.85 -12.75 7.60
C ALA A 29 -19.00 -13.38 8.39
N LYS A 30 -20.22 -13.25 7.87
CA LYS A 30 -21.43 -13.84 8.48
C LYS A 30 -21.42 -15.38 8.48
N HIS A 31 -20.96 -16.00 7.40
CA HIS A 31 -20.93 -17.47 7.30
C HIS A 31 -20.02 -18.10 8.37
N PHE A 32 -18.88 -17.46 8.66
CA PHE A 32 -17.92 -17.94 9.65
C PHE A 32 -18.09 -17.29 11.03
N GLY A 33 -19.12 -16.45 11.24
CA GLY A 33 -19.40 -15.76 12.51
C GLY A 33 -18.32 -14.77 12.95
N VAL A 34 -17.53 -14.26 11.99
CA VAL A 34 -16.44 -13.31 12.28
C VAL A 34 -16.99 -11.93 12.62
N ASP A 35 -18.13 -11.56 12.04
CA ASP A 35 -18.83 -10.30 12.31
C ASP A 35 -19.23 -10.14 13.78
N GLU A 36 -19.54 -11.23 14.48
CA GLU A 36 -19.85 -11.24 15.92
C GLU A 36 -18.62 -10.90 16.80
N LEU A 37 -17.40 -11.01 16.26
CA LEU A 37 -16.14 -10.75 16.97
C LEU A 37 -15.60 -9.34 16.72
N VAL A 38 -16.21 -8.58 15.81
CA VAL A 38 -15.73 -7.25 15.41
C VAL A 38 -16.38 -6.16 16.25
N ARG A 39 -15.55 -5.30 16.84
CA ARG A 39 -16.01 -4.06 17.49
C ARG A 39 -15.95 -2.91 16.49
N THR A 40 -17.09 -2.57 15.90
CA THR A 40 -17.20 -1.43 14.97
C THR A 40 -17.15 -0.10 15.74
N GLU A 41 -16.98 1.02 15.00
CA GLU A 41 -16.91 2.38 15.57
C GLU A 41 -15.89 2.51 16.75
N THR A 42 -14.82 1.72 16.69
CA THR A 42 -13.78 1.64 17.71
C THR A 42 -12.42 1.77 17.03
N LYS A 43 -11.75 2.91 17.27
CA LYS A 43 -10.46 3.23 16.66
C LYS A 43 -9.34 2.82 17.62
N VAL A 44 -8.39 2.01 17.16
CA VAL A 44 -7.12 1.81 17.87
C VAL A 44 -6.28 3.09 17.76
N THR A 45 -5.85 3.63 18.89
CA THR A 45 -5.08 4.88 18.97
C THR A 45 -3.61 4.63 19.27
N SER A 46 -3.28 3.58 20.01
CA SER A 46 -1.91 3.14 20.25
C SER A 46 -1.87 1.66 20.65
N VAL A 47 -0.74 1.01 20.40
CA VAL A 47 -0.43 -0.31 20.97
C VAL A 47 0.94 -0.26 21.62
N SER A 48 1.10 -0.95 22.75
CA SER A 48 2.37 -1.01 23.49
C SER A 48 2.56 -2.36 24.16
N LYS A 49 3.81 -2.77 24.36
CA LYS A 49 4.14 -4.00 25.07
C LYS A 49 4.35 -3.71 26.55
N ILE A 50 3.59 -4.36 27.43
CA ILE A 50 3.73 -4.26 28.89
C ILE A 50 3.99 -5.64 29.47
N GLY A 51 5.25 -5.89 29.84
CA GLY A 51 5.68 -7.21 30.29
C GLY A 51 5.48 -8.25 29.18
N LYS A 52 4.54 -9.18 29.37
CA LYS A 52 4.23 -10.24 28.39
C LYS A 52 3.01 -9.93 27.51
N HIS A 53 2.20 -8.93 27.86
CA HIS A 53 0.97 -8.62 27.16
C HIS A 53 1.12 -7.38 26.28
N TRP A 54 0.25 -7.29 25.27
CA TRP A 54 0.00 -6.12 24.47
C TRP A 54 -1.14 -5.33 25.07
N LYS A 55 -0.87 -4.07 25.42
CA LYS A 55 -1.92 -3.11 25.69
C LYS A 55 -2.34 -2.46 24.39
N VAL A 56 -3.64 -2.49 24.10
CA VAL A 56 -4.26 -1.83 22.96
C VAL A 56 -5.16 -0.72 23.50
N SER A 57 -4.78 0.52 23.24
CA SER A 57 -5.57 1.71 23.59
C SER A 57 -6.55 2.00 22.46
N VAL A 58 -7.81 2.23 22.79
CA VAL A 58 -8.86 2.51 21.81
C VAL A 58 -9.69 3.72 22.17
N GLU A 59 -10.29 4.33 21.16
CA GLU A 59 -11.36 5.32 21.28
C GLU A 59 -12.61 4.75 20.62
N SER A 60 -13.60 4.40 21.43
CA SER A 60 -14.89 3.88 20.99
C SER A 60 -15.97 4.95 21.08
N LYS A 61 -16.87 5.00 20.09
CA LYS A 61 -18.03 5.89 20.13
C LYS A 61 -18.96 5.61 21.32
N GLU A 62 -19.07 4.36 21.76
CA GLU A 62 -19.98 3.98 22.85
C GLU A 62 -19.37 4.17 24.24
N LYS A 63 -18.10 3.79 24.41
CA LYS A 63 -17.43 3.74 25.72
C LYS A 63 -16.42 4.85 25.97
N GLY A 64 -16.09 5.65 24.96
CA GLY A 64 -14.97 6.58 25.01
C GLY A 64 -13.62 5.86 24.97
N ALA A 65 -12.62 6.46 25.61
CA ALA A 65 -11.24 5.94 25.62
C ALA A 65 -11.03 4.88 26.71
N TYR A 66 -10.43 3.74 26.35
CA TYR A 66 -10.05 2.69 27.30
C TYR A 66 -8.92 1.79 26.74
N ASP A 67 -8.34 0.98 27.61
CA ASP A 67 -7.28 0.02 27.29
C ASP A 67 -7.81 -1.42 27.42
N ASP A 68 -7.35 -2.32 26.56
CA ASP A 68 -7.49 -3.77 26.70
C ASP A 68 -6.12 -4.47 26.59
N ASP A 69 -5.97 -5.59 27.29
CA ASP A 69 -4.75 -6.41 27.28
C ASP A 69 -4.93 -7.70 26.46
N PHE A 70 -3.92 -8.06 25.67
CA PHE A 70 -3.91 -9.24 24.80
C PHE A 70 -2.57 -9.98 24.83
N ASP A 71 -2.58 -11.29 24.63
CA ASP A 71 -1.33 -12.06 24.53
C ASP A 71 -0.60 -11.85 23.20
N ARG A 72 -1.38 -11.62 22.13
CA ARG A 72 -0.92 -11.53 20.73
C ARG A 72 -1.59 -10.35 20.04
N LEU A 73 -0.90 -9.79 19.05
CA LEU A 73 -1.38 -8.68 18.24
C LEU A 73 -1.32 -9.04 16.76
N VAL A 74 -2.43 -8.83 16.04
CA VAL A 74 -2.50 -8.92 14.58
C VAL A 74 -2.88 -7.55 14.04
N VAL A 75 -1.99 -6.94 13.28
CA VAL A 75 -2.18 -5.65 12.63
C VAL A 75 -2.65 -5.88 11.18
N ALA A 76 -3.89 -5.50 10.91
CA ALA A 76 -4.53 -5.64 9.60
C ALA A 76 -5.27 -4.34 9.18
N ASN A 77 -4.65 -3.18 9.44
CA ASN A 77 -5.25 -1.86 9.19
C ASN A 77 -5.27 -1.45 7.71
N GLY A 78 -4.66 -2.24 6.83
CA GLY A 78 -4.52 -1.93 5.41
C GLY A 78 -3.52 -0.79 5.15
N HIS A 79 -3.28 -0.53 3.85
CA HIS A 79 -2.24 0.41 3.42
C HIS A 79 -2.65 1.27 2.21
N PHE A 80 -3.94 1.31 1.87
CA PHE A 80 -4.49 2.13 0.76
C PHE A 80 -5.36 3.29 1.25
N ASN A 81 -4.91 4.00 2.30
CA ASN A 81 -5.66 5.10 2.90
C ASN A 81 -4.86 6.41 3.06
N LYS A 82 -3.59 6.38 3.45
CA LYS A 82 -2.77 7.59 3.50
C LYS A 82 -2.14 7.82 2.13
N GLU A 83 -2.46 8.94 1.50
CA GLU A 83 -2.01 9.29 0.16
C GLU A 83 -0.50 9.57 0.15
N TRP A 84 0.22 9.08 -0.87
CA TRP A 84 1.57 9.55 -1.15
C TRP A 84 1.51 10.49 -2.34
N GLN A 85 1.79 11.78 -2.13
CA GLN A 85 1.90 12.78 -3.20
C GLN A 85 3.38 13.00 -3.52
N ALA A 86 3.75 12.76 -4.78
CA ALA A 86 5.11 13.03 -5.22
C ALA A 86 5.41 14.53 -5.14
N PRO A 87 6.54 14.95 -4.53
CA PRO A 87 6.95 16.34 -4.56
C PRO A 87 7.13 16.82 -6.00
N ILE A 88 6.61 18.00 -6.31
CA ILE A 88 6.80 18.68 -7.61
C ILE A 88 7.44 20.03 -7.33
N LYS A 89 8.58 20.29 -7.96
CA LYS A 89 9.25 21.60 -7.90
C LYS A 89 8.38 22.66 -8.57
N GLY A 90 8.17 23.80 -7.92
CA GLY A 90 7.35 24.90 -8.46
C GLY A 90 5.84 24.68 -8.35
N ILE A 91 5.38 23.68 -7.59
CA ILE A 91 3.95 23.37 -7.43
C ILE A 91 3.12 24.56 -6.93
N GLU A 92 3.73 25.49 -6.19
CA GLU A 92 3.15 26.75 -5.73
C GLU A 92 2.71 27.68 -6.87
N HIS A 93 3.26 27.50 -8.08
CA HIS A 93 2.86 28.25 -9.28
C HIS A 93 1.67 27.62 -10.00
N PHE A 94 1.22 26.42 -9.60
CA PHE A 94 0.10 25.75 -10.24
C PHE A 94 -1.25 26.35 -9.77
N PRO A 95 -2.05 26.95 -10.66
CA PRO A 95 -3.28 27.62 -10.27
C PRO A 95 -4.49 26.66 -10.15
N GLY A 96 -4.35 25.42 -10.61
CA GLY A 96 -5.41 24.43 -10.70
C GLY A 96 -5.57 23.56 -9.45
N ALA A 97 -6.51 22.62 -9.52
CA ALA A 97 -6.76 21.69 -8.42
C ALA A 97 -5.73 20.54 -8.43
N VAL A 98 -5.08 20.31 -7.29
CA VAL A 98 -4.25 19.12 -7.05
C VAL A 98 -5.04 18.12 -6.22
N SER A 99 -5.10 16.87 -6.67
CA SER A 99 -5.86 15.80 -6.02
C SER A 99 -5.08 14.48 -6.02
N HIS A 100 -5.59 13.48 -5.32
CA HIS A 100 -5.05 12.11 -5.32
C HIS A 100 -6.13 11.11 -5.76
N ALA A 101 -5.72 9.99 -6.37
CA ALA A 101 -6.60 8.90 -6.80
C ALA A 101 -7.58 8.43 -5.70
N ARG A 102 -7.17 8.54 -4.42
CA ARG A 102 -8.02 8.24 -3.26
C ARG A 102 -9.32 9.04 -3.22
N SER A 103 -9.28 10.29 -3.69
CA SER A 103 -10.41 11.21 -3.74
C SER A 103 -11.26 11.07 -4.99
N TYR A 104 -10.76 10.37 -6.02
CA TYR A 104 -11.49 10.13 -7.25
C TYR A 104 -12.72 9.26 -7.00
N ARG A 105 -13.85 9.62 -7.61
CA ARG A 105 -15.12 8.89 -7.48
C ARG A 105 -15.75 8.62 -8.84
N THR A 106 -15.76 9.65 -9.69
CA THR A 106 -16.42 9.61 -10.97
C THR A 106 -15.74 10.61 -11.93
N PRO A 107 -15.92 10.46 -13.26
CA PRO A 107 -15.22 11.29 -14.24
C PRO A 107 -15.91 12.63 -14.52
N GLU A 108 -17.18 12.82 -14.15
CA GLU A 108 -17.96 14.03 -14.50
C GLU A 108 -17.31 15.35 -14.07
N PRO A 109 -16.65 15.47 -12.90
CA PRO A 109 -15.95 16.71 -12.52
C PRO A 109 -14.80 17.11 -13.45
N TYR A 110 -14.37 16.22 -14.34
CA TYR A 110 -13.25 16.39 -15.26
C TYR A 110 -13.68 16.56 -16.74
N GLN A 111 -14.98 16.60 -17.03
CA GLN A 111 -15.47 16.85 -18.38
C GLN A 111 -14.98 18.20 -18.93
N ASN A 112 -14.55 18.20 -20.19
CA ASN A 112 -13.97 19.33 -20.91
C ASN A 112 -12.71 19.94 -20.26
N LYS A 113 -12.10 19.26 -19.28
CA LYS A 113 -10.86 19.69 -18.62
C LYS A 113 -9.63 18.98 -19.18
N ARG A 114 -8.49 19.64 -19.11
CA ARG A 114 -7.16 19.06 -19.30
C ARG A 114 -6.67 18.52 -17.97
N VAL A 115 -6.39 17.24 -17.90
CA VAL A 115 -6.00 16.57 -16.66
C VAL A 115 -4.60 15.98 -16.81
N LEU A 116 -3.71 16.30 -15.87
CA LEU A 116 -2.41 15.65 -15.74
C LEU A 116 -2.47 14.59 -14.65
N VAL A 117 -2.40 13.33 -15.03
CA VAL A 117 -2.30 12.18 -14.14
C VAL A 117 -0.83 11.85 -13.92
N ILE A 118 -0.41 11.72 -12.65
CA ILE A 118 0.97 11.42 -12.26
C ILE A 118 1.03 10.00 -11.72
N GLY A 119 1.80 9.15 -12.39
CA GLY A 119 1.92 7.73 -12.08
C GLY A 119 1.03 6.86 -12.98
N ARG A 120 1.59 5.75 -13.43
CA ARG A 120 0.95 4.78 -14.36
C ARG A 120 0.85 3.38 -13.75
N GLY A 121 0.68 3.31 -12.44
CA GLY A 121 0.23 2.07 -11.78
C GLY A 121 -1.24 1.74 -12.09
N PRO A 122 -1.84 0.74 -11.44
CA PRO A 122 -3.23 0.35 -11.71
C PRO A 122 -4.22 1.52 -11.67
N SER A 123 -4.20 2.34 -10.61
CA SER A 123 -5.08 3.53 -10.51
C SER A 123 -4.82 4.56 -11.60
N GLY A 124 -3.55 4.80 -11.93
CA GLY A 124 -3.18 5.74 -12.99
C GLY A 124 -3.69 5.29 -14.35
N GLN A 125 -3.57 3.99 -14.65
CA GLN A 125 -4.06 3.39 -15.88
C GLN A 125 -5.58 3.48 -16.00
N ASP A 126 -6.31 3.00 -14.97
CA ASP A 126 -7.77 2.93 -15.00
C ASP A 126 -8.40 4.33 -15.02
N ILE A 127 -7.96 5.22 -14.13
CA ILE A 127 -8.53 6.57 -14.04
C ILE A 127 -8.23 7.38 -15.31
N SER A 128 -6.99 7.34 -15.81
CA SER A 128 -6.67 8.10 -17.02
C SER A 128 -7.44 7.59 -18.25
N LEU A 129 -7.69 6.28 -18.34
CA LEU A 129 -8.51 5.71 -19.41
C LEU A 129 -9.98 6.15 -19.27
N GLU A 130 -10.56 6.04 -18.08
CA GLU A 130 -11.95 6.46 -17.83
C GLU A 130 -12.14 7.95 -18.14
N LEU A 131 -11.20 8.81 -17.73
CA LEU A 131 -11.21 10.24 -18.05
C LEU A 131 -11.20 10.50 -19.56
N ALA A 132 -10.35 9.78 -20.29
CA ALA A 132 -10.21 9.93 -21.74
C ALA A 132 -11.45 9.46 -22.50
N GLU A 133 -12.16 8.45 -21.98
CA GLU A 133 -13.41 7.93 -22.55
C GLU A 133 -14.65 8.72 -22.12
N SER A 134 -14.56 9.49 -21.03
CA SER A 134 -15.70 10.18 -20.39
C SER A 134 -15.71 11.70 -20.60
N GLY A 135 -15.08 12.18 -21.66
CA GLY A 135 -15.20 13.57 -22.13
C GLY A 135 -14.25 14.57 -21.49
N ALA A 136 -13.14 14.14 -20.88
CA ALA A 136 -12.02 15.05 -20.62
C ALA A 136 -11.49 15.62 -21.96
N LYS A 137 -11.03 16.87 -21.94
CA LYS A 137 -10.53 17.54 -23.16
C LYS A 137 -9.22 16.91 -23.62
N GLU A 138 -8.27 16.74 -22.69
CA GLU A 138 -6.98 16.07 -22.91
C GLU A 138 -6.58 15.39 -21.60
N VAL A 139 -6.01 14.18 -21.69
CA VAL A 139 -5.48 13.46 -20.54
C VAL A 139 -3.99 13.22 -20.76
N TYR A 140 -3.17 13.82 -19.91
CA TYR A 140 -1.74 13.63 -19.87
C TYR A 140 -1.39 12.63 -18.79
N VAL A 141 -0.47 11.69 -19.06
CA VAL A 141 0.00 10.71 -18.08
C VAL A 141 1.52 10.79 -17.96
N ALA A 142 2.00 11.35 -16.84
CA ALA A 142 3.42 11.40 -16.52
C ALA A 142 3.84 10.11 -15.81
N ALA A 143 4.84 9.40 -16.34
CA ALA A 143 5.24 8.09 -15.84
C ALA A 143 6.77 7.91 -15.81
N LEU A 144 7.25 7.07 -14.89
CA LEU A 144 8.67 6.69 -14.81
C LEU A 144 9.08 5.76 -15.95
N ASP A 145 8.18 4.84 -16.32
CA ASP A 145 8.32 3.84 -17.37
C ASP A 145 7.86 4.39 -18.74
N TYR A 146 8.27 5.62 -19.06
CA TYR A 146 7.96 6.27 -20.32
C TYR A 146 8.85 5.76 -21.45
N ASP A 147 8.22 5.19 -22.49
CA ASP A 147 8.88 4.84 -23.75
C ASP A 147 8.15 5.50 -24.92
N LYS A 148 8.77 6.54 -25.49
CA LYS A 148 8.25 7.29 -26.63
C LYS A 148 8.08 6.46 -27.91
N SER A 149 8.67 5.27 -27.98
CA SER A 149 8.57 4.38 -29.15
C SER A 149 7.30 3.53 -29.14
N ILE A 150 6.68 3.35 -27.97
CA ILE A 150 5.45 2.57 -27.80
C ILE A 150 4.25 3.50 -28.02
N VAL A 151 3.66 3.42 -29.21
CA VAL A 151 2.48 4.20 -29.57
C VAL A 151 1.31 3.26 -29.83
N ASP A 152 0.33 3.24 -28.93
CA ASP A 152 -0.98 2.66 -29.23
C ASP A 152 -1.84 3.72 -29.92
N LYS A 153 -2.16 3.48 -31.20
CA LYS A 153 -2.97 4.41 -32.01
C LYS A 153 -4.40 4.57 -31.51
N LYS A 154 -4.88 3.67 -30.64
CA LYS A 154 -6.20 3.76 -30.02
C LYS A 154 -6.18 4.49 -28.69
N ASP A 155 -5.00 4.64 -28.09
CA ASP A 155 -4.85 5.38 -26.84
C ASP A 155 -4.89 6.88 -27.13
N THR A 156 -5.92 7.54 -26.62
CA THR A 156 -6.13 8.98 -26.79
C THR A 156 -5.41 9.79 -25.72
N ARG A 157 -4.79 9.14 -24.73
CA ARG A 157 -3.99 9.79 -23.69
C ARG A 157 -2.62 10.18 -24.24
N ILE A 158 -2.06 11.26 -23.69
CA ILE A 158 -0.75 11.77 -24.06
C ILE A 158 0.24 11.37 -22.97
N LEU A 159 1.08 10.38 -23.26
CA LEU A 159 2.14 9.97 -22.34
C LEU A 159 3.27 10.99 -22.28
N LYS A 160 3.80 11.22 -21.09
CA LYS A 160 4.91 12.12 -20.80
C LYS A 160 5.91 11.43 -19.85
N PRO A 161 7.20 11.83 -19.86
CA PRO A 161 8.11 11.42 -18.82
C PRO A 161 7.77 12.13 -17.50
N THR A 162 8.62 11.98 -16.49
CA THR A 162 8.46 12.67 -15.21
C THR A 162 8.45 14.18 -15.37
N ILE A 163 7.72 14.85 -14.49
CA ILE A 163 7.73 16.31 -14.38
C ILE A 163 9.11 16.73 -13.86
N ASP A 164 9.74 17.71 -14.52
CA ASP A 164 10.93 18.38 -14.01
C ASP A 164 10.53 19.48 -13.01
N HIS A 165 9.70 20.43 -13.44
CA HIS A 165 9.13 21.46 -12.59
C HIS A 165 7.87 22.10 -13.21
N ILE A 166 7.21 22.96 -12.42
CA ILE A 166 6.16 23.87 -12.88
C ILE A 166 6.75 25.29 -12.89
N ALA A 167 6.70 25.95 -14.06
CA ALA A 167 7.22 27.30 -14.26
C ALA A 167 6.33 28.36 -13.60
N GLU A 168 6.81 29.60 -13.49
CA GLU A 168 6.09 30.71 -12.83
C GLU A 168 4.72 31.03 -13.47
N ASP A 169 4.54 30.74 -14.76
CA ASP A 169 3.28 30.92 -15.47
C ASP A 169 2.32 29.71 -15.37
N GLY A 170 2.71 28.68 -14.61
CA GLY A 170 1.99 27.43 -14.42
C GLY A 170 2.24 26.37 -15.50
N THR A 171 3.10 26.63 -16.48
CA THR A 171 3.51 25.63 -17.50
C THR A 171 4.18 24.45 -16.81
N VAL A 172 3.80 23.23 -17.20
CA VAL A 172 4.43 22.01 -16.68
C VAL A 172 5.52 21.58 -17.65
N GLU A 173 6.77 21.56 -17.16
CA GLU A 173 7.94 21.10 -17.90
C GLU A 173 8.29 19.67 -17.50
N PHE A 174 8.60 18.83 -18.49
CA PHE A 174 8.96 17.43 -18.31
C PHE A 174 10.45 17.22 -18.55
N THR A 175 10.98 16.09 -18.07
CA THR A 175 12.42 15.79 -18.14
C THR A 175 12.96 15.51 -19.55
N ASP A 176 12.10 15.50 -20.58
CA ASP A 176 12.50 15.43 -22.00
C ASP A 176 12.44 16.79 -22.70
N ASP A 177 12.45 17.88 -21.94
CA ASP A 177 12.34 19.28 -22.40
C ASP A 177 11.00 19.61 -23.08
N SER A 178 10.05 18.67 -23.11
CA SER A 178 8.70 18.96 -23.56
C SER A 178 7.90 19.66 -22.47
N SER A 179 6.84 20.37 -22.86
CA SER A 179 5.97 21.06 -21.92
C SER A 179 4.50 20.98 -22.31
N ILE A 180 3.63 21.32 -21.36
CA ILE A 180 2.21 21.55 -21.60
C ILE A 180 1.79 22.86 -20.95
N THR A 181 0.83 23.56 -21.57
CA THR A 181 0.14 24.68 -20.93
C THR A 181 -0.52 24.22 -19.62
N PRO A 182 -0.72 25.11 -18.63
CA PRO A 182 -1.29 24.74 -17.34
C PRO A 182 -2.55 23.85 -17.49
N PRO A 183 -2.52 22.60 -16.96
CA PRO A 183 -3.72 21.77 -16.94
C PRO A 183 -4.76 22.34 -15.97
N ASP A 184 -6.01 21.93 -16.12
CA ASP A 184 -7.09 22.36 -15.21
C ASP A 184 -7.05 21.59 -13.87
N ALA A 185 -6.47 20.38 -13.89
CA ALA A 185 -6.27 19.56 -12.70
C ALA A 185 -5.00 18.69 -12.79
N ILE A 186 -4.34 18.52 -11.64
CA ILE A 186 -3.30 17.50 -11.42
C ILE A 186 -3.88 16.42 -10.52
N MET A 187 -3.68 15.15 -10.89
CA MET A 187 -4.10 13.99 -10.12
C MET A 187 -2.93 13.07 -9.85
N HIS A 188 -2.54 12.97 -8.58
CA HIS A 188 -1.58 12.00 -8.11
C HIS A 188 -2.20 10.60 -8.09
N CYS A 189 -1.70 9.72 -8.95
CA CYS A 189 -1.92 8.28 -8.93
C CYS A 189 -0.64 7.58 -8.47
N THR A 190 0.02 8.18 -7.48
CA THR A 190 1.37 7.81 -7.03
C THR A 190 1.36 6.73 -5.94
N GLY A 191 0.21 6.45 -5.33
CA GLY A 191 0.06 5.35 -4.39
C GLY A 191 -0.14 5.83 -2.96
N TYR A 192 0.25 5.00 -1.99
CA TYR A 192 -0.15 5.20 -0.60
C TYR A 192 1.00 4.89 0.35
N LEU A 193 0.85 5.32 1.60
CA LEU A 193 1.77 5.05 2.71
C LEU A 193 1.15 4.05 3.68
N TYR A 194 2.00 3.17 4.22
CA TYR A 194 1.73 2.46 5.45
C TYR A 194 1.63 3.44 6.62
N THR A 195 0.69 3.18 7.52
CA THR A 195 0.37 4.05 8.67
C THR A 195 0.60 3.33 10.00
N VAL A 196 1.34 2.22 9.98
CA VAL A 196 1.61 1.44 11.20
C VAL A 196 2.42 2.25 12.21
N ASN A 197 3.30 3.14 11.75
CA ASN A 197 4.09 4.04 12.60
C ASN A 197 3.22 5.02 13.43
N ASP A 198 1.96 5.22 13.05
CA ASP A 198 1.06 6.13 13.77
C ASP A 198 0.62 5.58 15.14
N PHE A 199 0.72 4.25 15.34
CA PHE A 199 0.21 3.59 16.56
C PHE A 199 1.06 2.42 17.06
N PHE A 200 1.90 1.81 16.20
CA PHE A 200 2.75 0.67 16.54
C PHE A 200 4.10 1.13 17.12
N PRO A 201 4.67 0.42 18.12
CA PRO A 201 5.92 0.82 18.75
C PRO A 201 7.08 0.86 17.75
N SER A 202 7.66 2.04 17.57
CA SER A 202 8.72 2.28 16.57
C SER A 202 9.96 1.46 16.85
N GLU A 203 10.28 1.16 18.11
CA GLU A 203 11.45 0.37 18.51
C GLU A 203 11.42 -1.08 18.01
N LEU A 204 10.25 -1.58 17.64
CA LEU A 204 10.07 -2.91 17.06
C LEU A 204 10.20 -2.92 15.53
N LEU A 205 10.15 -1.74 14.91
CA LEU A 205 10.36 -1.49 13.48
C LEU A 205 11.72 -0.82 13.19
N LEU A 206 12.31 -0.19 14.19
CA LEU A 206 13.59 0.50 14.14
C LEU A 206 14.38 0.16 15.42
N PRO A 207 14.82 -1.10 15.59
CA PRO A 207 15.54 -1.51 16.78
C PRO A 207 16.87 -0.77 16.92
N ALA A 208 17.14 -0.26 18.12
CA ALA A 208 18.31 0.57 18.42
C ALA A 208 19.64 -0.20 18.40
N THR A 209 19.60 -1.48 18.77
CA THR A 209 20.72 -2.39 18.54
C THR A 209 20.58 -2.92 17.14
N GLU A 210 21.46 -2.46 16.26
CA GLU A 210 21.78 -3.14 15.02
C GLU A 210 21.97 -4.63 15.36
N VAL A 211 21.02 -5.49 14.99
CA VAL A 211 21.43 -6.82 14.56
C VAL A 211 22.14 -6.52 13.26
N ALA A 212 23.42 -6.15 13.39
CA ALA A 212 24.20 -5.56 12.33
C ALA A 212 23.92 -6.36 11.06
N PRO A 213 23.37 -5.72 10.02
CA PRO A 213 23.31 -6.36 8.73
C PRO A 213 24.77 -6.53 8.37
N ASN A 214 25.39 -7.66 8.76
CA ASN A 214 26.78 -7.98 8.43
C ASN A 214 26.94 -8.17 6.90
N THR A 215 25.99 -7.67 6.11
CA THR A 215 25.59 -8.06 4.78
C THR A 215 24.81 -6.99 4.01
N LEU A 216 24.37 -5.87 4.59
CA LEU A 216 23.86 -4.71 3.83
C LEU A 216 24.91 -3.60 3.83
N ASN A 217 24.96 -2.83 2.75
CA ASN A 217 25.81 -1.65 2.64
C ASN A 217 25.12 -0.38 3.19
N ASP A 218 25.88 0.69 3.39
CA ASP A 218 25.38 1.94 3.99
C ASP A 218 24.21 2.56 3.21
N GLU A 219 24.21 2.47 1.88
CA GLU A 219 23.15 2.99 1.01
C GLU A 219 21.85 2.19 1.18
N GLU A 220 21.94 0.86 1.26
CA GLU A 220 20.79 -0.02 1.53
C GLU A 220 20.20 0.24 2.92
N VAL A 221 21.04 0.48 3.92
CA VAL A 221 20.61 0.81 5.28
C VAL A 221 19.91 2.17 5.32
N GLU A 222 20.47 3.18 4.65
CA GLU A 222 19.88 4.51 4.57
C GLU A 222 18.53 4.49 3.83
N ASP A 223 18.44 3.82 2.68
CA ASP A 223 17.21 3.71 1.90
C ASP A 223 16.10 2.93 2.65
N LEU A 224 16.47 1.82 3.31
CA LEU A 224 15.52 1.05 4.12
C LEU A 224 15.01 1.89 5.31
N GLY A 225 15.93 2.51 6.07
CA GLY A 225 15.57 3.35 7.20
C GLY A 225 14.71 4.55 6.79
N GLY A 226 15.08 5.23 5.71
CA GLY A 226 14.31 6.32 5.12
C GLY A 226 12.92 5.88 4.67
N SER A 227 12.81 4.70 4.06
CA SER A 227 11.53 4.13 3.62
C SER A 227 10.62 3.76 4.79
N VAL A 228 11.17 3.21 5.87
CA VAL A 228 10.39 2.90 7.09
C VAL A 228 9.89 4.19 7.74
N LEU A 229 10.76 5.20 7.91
CA LEU A 229 10.39 6.49 8.49
C LEU A 229 9.35 7.23 7.65
N ALA A 230 9.47 7.18 6.33
CA ALA A 230 8.50 7.78 5.40
C ALA A 230 7.18 7.00 5.30
N GLY A 231 7.08 5.81 5.89
CA GLY A 231 5.90 4.94 5.79
C GLY A 231 5.74 4.31 4.40
N THR A 232 6.79 4.20 3.60
CA THR A 232 6.74 3.51 2.30
C THR A 232 7.10 2.03 2.40
N ALA A 233 7.65 1.59 3.55
CA ALA A 233 7.91 0.19 3.89
C ALA A 233 7.64 -0.07 5.38
N VAL A 234 7.45 -1.34 5.74
CA VAL A 234 7.38 -1.82 7.13
C VAL A 234 8.47 -2.85 7.34
N ALA A 235 9.41 -2.57 8.23
CA ALA A 235 10.57 -3.42 8.51
C ALA A 235 11.04 -3.19 9.94
N PRO A 236 11.89 -4.07 10.51
CA PRO A 236 12.18 -5.41 9.99
C PRO A 236 11.01 -6.37 10.30
N VAL A 237 10.59 -7.13 9.29
CA VAL A 237 9.53 -8.13 9.43
C VAL A 237 9.90 -9.43 8.73
N TYR A 238 9.78 -10.55 9.44
CA TYR A 238 10.04 -11.87 8.87
C TYR A 238 8.90 -12.26 7.92
N LYS A 239 9.26 -12.62 6.68
CA LYS A 239 8.33 -13.02 5.61
C LYS A 239 7.19 -12.02 5.32
N HIS A 240 7.38 -10.73 5.61
CA HIS A 240 6.33 -9.70 5.54
C HIS A 240 5.18 -9.88 6.55
N LEU A 241 5.39 -10.62 7.65
CA LEU A 241 4.39 -10.80 8.71
C LEU A 241 4.93 -10.49 10.10
N PHE A 242 5.88 -11.25 10.61
CA PHE A 242 6.21 -11.24 12.03
C PHE A 242 7.15 -10.09 12.35
N SER A 243 6.82 -9.27 13.36
CA SER A 243 7.81 -8.36 13.94
C SER A 243 8.95 -9.21 14.52
N ILE A 244 10.17 -9.01 14.04
CA ILE A 244 11.29 -9.88 14.41
C ILE A 244 11.68 -9.68 15.89
N GLU A 245 11.56 -8.44 16.37
CA GLU A 245 11.86 -8.07 17.76
C GLU A 245 10.90 -8.68 18.77
N ASP A 246 9.60 -8.73 18.45
CA ASP A 246 8.59 -9.44 19.22
C ASP A 246 7.56 -10.16 18.30
N PRO A 247 7.77 -11.45 17.99
CA PRO A 247 6.90 -12.22 17.11
C PRO A 247 5.51 -12.53 17.68
N SER A 248 5.18 -12.02 18.88
CA SER A 248 3.79 -11.99 19.35
C SER A 248 2.95 -10.91 18.65
N ALA A 249 3.59 -9.98 17.91
CA ALA A 249 2.94 -9.09 16.95
C ALA A 249 3.21 -9.51 15.50
N VAL A 250 2.16 -9.47 14.68
CA VAL A 250 2.22 -9.78 13.24
C VAL A 250 1.43 -8.78 12.42
N PHE A 251 1.83 -8.60 11.17
CA PHE A 251 1.14 -7.83 10.17
C PHE A 251 0.52 -8.78 9.13
N ILE A 252 -0.73 -8.55 8.75
CA ILE A 252 -1.38 -9.28 7.65
C ILE A 252 -1.71 -8.28 6.55
N GLY A 253 -1.33 -8.63 5.32
CA GLY A 253 -1.61 -7.82 4.15
C GLY A 253 -0.68 -6.64 3.93
N LEU A 254 0.58 -6.72 4.39
CA LEU A 254 1.63 -5.82 3.89
C LEU A 254 1.91 -6.02 2.40
N PRO A 255 1.98 -7.24 1.85
CA PRO A 255 2.37 -7.41 0.47
C PRO A 255 1.41 -6.78 -0.55
N PHE A 256 1.96 -6.19 -1.61
CA PHE A 256 1.21 -5.68 -2.77
C PHE A 256 1.70 -6.32 -4.08
N SER A 257 1.07 -6.00 -5.21
CA SER A 257 1.34 -6.64 -6.52
C SER A 257 1.21 -8.18 -6.46
N ASN A 258 0.18 -8.69 -5.81
CA ASN A 258 -0.09 -10.11 -5.60
C ASN A 258 -1.59 -10.40 -5.73
N LEU A 259 -2.00 -11.65 -5.51
CA LEU A 259 -3.39 -12.07 -5.35
C LEU A 259 -3.86 -11.86 -3.90
N PRO A 260 -4.60 -10.78 -3.57
CA PRO A 260 -4.74 -10.36 -2.17
C PRO A 260 -5.45 -11.39 -1.30
N PHE A 261 -6.55 -12.00 -1.78
CA PHE A 261 -7.30 -12.98 -0.98
C PHE A 261 -6.47 -14.24 -0.70
N LEU A 262 -5.70 -14.72 -1.68
CA LEU A 262 -4.80 -15.86 -1.46
C LEU A 262 -3.68 -15.50 -0.46
N CYS A 263 -3.11 -14.30 -0.59
CA CYS A 263 -2.10 -13.79 0.34
C CYS A 263 -2.65 -13.75 1.77
N PHE A 264 -3.80 -13.08 1.99
CA PHE A 264 -4.42 -12.96 3.30
C PHE A 264 -4.76 -14.33 3.89
N GLU A 265 -5.27 -15.25 3.07
CA GLU A 265 -5.63 -16.59 3.51
C GLU A 265 -4.41 -17.38 4.00
N LEU A 266 -3.34 -17.41 3.20
CA LEU A 266 -2.12 -18.14 3.53
C LEU A 266 -1.39 -17.52 4.72
N GLN A 267 -1.29 -16.19 4.78
CA GLN A 267 -0.73 -15.47 5.92
C GLN A 267 -1.51 -15.77 7.20
N SER A 268 -2.84 -15.67 7.17
CA SER A 268 -3.69 -15.96 8.33
C SER A 268 -3.57 -17.41 8.79
N LYS A 269 -3.53 -18.36 7.85
CA LYS A 269 -3.36 -19.79 8.12
C LYS A 269 -2.01 -20.12 8.76
N TRP A 270 -0.94 -19.41 8.39
CA TRP A 270 0.37 -19.62 8.99
C TRP A 270 0.46 -18.96 10.37
N VAL A 271 0.01 -17.71 10.51
CA VAL A 271 -0.09 -17.00 11.81
C VAL A 271 -0.86 -17.83 12.82
N ALA A 272 -2.03 -18.37 12.45
CA ALA A 272 -2.83 -19.20 13.34
C ALA A 272 -2.06 -20.43 13.86
N ARG A 273 -1.28 -21.10 12.99
CA ARG A 273 -0.44 -22.25 13.38
C ARG A 273 0.74 -21.85 14.26
N VAL A 274 1.34 -20.69 14.01
CA VAL A 274 2.43 -20.17 14.86
C VAL A 274 1.89 -19.81 16.24
N PHE A 275 0.76 -19.10 16.30
CA PHE A 275 0.16 -18.68 17.56
C PHE A 275 -0.40 -19.86 18.38
N SER A 276 -0.87 -20.92 17.72
CA SER A 276 -1.28 -22.17 18.40
C SER A 276 -0.09 -23.05 18.82
N GLY A 277 1.14 -22.70 18.43
CA GLY A 277 2.34 -23.50 18.70
C GLY A 277 2.51 -24.72 17.79
N SER A 278 1.69 -24.87 16.76
CA SER A 278 1.73 -25.99 15.81
C SER A 278 2.78 -25.82 14.69
N ALA A 279 3.30 -24.61 14.50
CA ALA A 279 4.41 -24.31 13.61
C ALA A 279 5.38 -23.34 14.31
N PRO A 280 6.51 -23.81 14.85
CA PRO A 280 7.48 -22.92 15.50
C PRO A 280 8.12 -21.97 14.48
N LEU A 281 8.43 -20.75 14.90
CA LEU A 281 9.28 -19.84 14.14
C LEU A 281 10.76 -20.25 14.28
N PRO A 282 11.60 -19.92 13.30
CA PRO A 282 13.04 -20.05 13.45
C PRO A 282 13.57 -19.07 14.51
N SER A 283 14.86 -19.18 14.81
CA SER A 283 15.52 -18.26 15.73
C SER A 283 15.47 -16.80 15.22
N LYS A 284 15.66 -15.85 16.14
CA LYS A 284 15.69 -14.43 15.80
C LYS A 284 16.78 -14.10 14.76
N GLU A 285 17.94 -14.74 14.86
CA GLU A 285 19.06 -14.59 13.92
C GLU A 285 18.67 -15.06 12.51
N GLU A 286 18.11 -16.27 12.39
CA GLU A 286 17.64 -16.82 11.11
C GLU A 286 16.53 -15.98 10.48
N MET A 287 15.65 -15.37 11.28
CA MET A 287 14.62 -14.44 10.79
C MET A 287 15.24 -13.16 10.20
N TYR A 288 16.29 -12.63 10.84
CA TYR A 288 17.02 -11.46 10.32
C TYR A 288 17.78 -11.79 9.04
N ASP A 289 18.44 -12.95 8.97
CA ASP A 289 19.15 -13.39 7.76
C ASP A 289 18.19 -13.46 6.57
N ASP A 290 17.02 -14.09 6.74
CA ASP A 290 15.98 -14.15 5.70
C ASP A 290 15.43 -12.78 5.32
N PHE A 291 15.22 -11.90 6.31
CA PHE A 291 14.78 -10.53 6.07
C PHE A 291 15.79 -9.77 5.22
N TYR A 292 17.09 -9.80 5.57
CA TYR A 292 18.12 -9.10 4.81
C TYR A 292 18.38 -9.72 3.44
N GLU A 293 18.25 -11.04 3.28
CA GLU A 293 18.22 -11.64 1.95
C GLU A 293 17.06 -11.13 1.10
N THR A 294 15.89 -10.91 1.70
CA THR A 294 14.73 -10.34 1.03
C THR A 294 15.01 -8.90 0.60
N VAL A 295 15.62 -8.08 1.48
CA VAL A 295 16.03 -6.70 1.14
C VAL A 295 16.95 -6.68 -0.08
N ARG A 296 17.99 -7.54 -0.13
CA ARG A 296 18.94 -7.60 -1.26
C ARG A 296 18.31 -8.06 -2.59
N LYS A 297 17.17 -8.75 -2.53
CA LYS A 297 16.42 -9.19 -3.73
C LYS A 297 15.48 -8.09 -4.25
N VAL A 298 15.32 -6.98 -3.54
CA VAL A 298 14.50 -5.86 -4.00
C VAL A 298 15.18 -5.17 -5.18
N ASP A 299 14.54 -5.21 -6.35
CA ASP A 299 15.01 -4.47 -7.52
C ASP A 299 14.59 -2.99 -7.45
N GLY A 300 15.54 -2.13 -7.08
CA GLY A 300 15.35 -0.70 -6.88
C GLY A 300 15.08 -0.31 -5.41
N PRO A 301 14.33 0.76 -5.14
CA PRO A 301 14.26 1.34 -3.80
C PRO A 301 13.47 0.46 -2.81
N ALA A 302 13.85 0.53 -1.53
CA ALA A 302 13.30 -0.24 -0.41
C ALA A 302 11.79 -0.08 -0.22
N ARG A 303 11.16 0.98 -0.74
CA ARG A 303 9.67 1.08 -0.84
C ARG A 303 9.02 -0.09 -1.59
N LYS A 304 9.78 -0.84 -2.40
CA LYS A 304 9.33 -2.05 -3.10
C LYS A 304 9.46 -3.32 -2.25
N LEU A 305 9.93 -3.24 -1.00
CA LEU A 305 10.16 -4.39 -0.10
C LEU A 305 8.99 -5.37 -0.05
N HIS A 306 7.75 -4.85 -0.06
CA HIS A 306 6.53 -5.67 0.03
C HIS A 306 5.90 -5.98 -1.34
N SER A 307 6.54 -5.63 -2.45
CA SER A 307 6.06 -5.98 -3.78
C SER A 307 6.41 -7.44 -4.07
N LEU A 308 5.41 -8.34 -4.11
CA LEU A 308 5.68 -9.72 -4.51
C LEU A 308 5.88 -9.83 -6.01
N SER A 309 5.00 -9.25 -6.83
CA SER A 309 5.11 -9.30 -8.30
C SER A 309 5.40 -10.73 -8.80
N GLY A 310 6.50 -10.97 -9.51
CA GLY A 310 6.95 -12.29 -9.95
C GLY A 310 7.32 -13.27 -8.84
N LEU A 311 7.63 -12.79 -7.63
CA LEU A 311 8.01 -13.59 -6.46
C LEU A 311 6.81 -14.24 -5.76
N GLN A 312 5.57 -13.85 -6.11
CA GLN A 312 4.38 -14.33 -5.39
C GLN A 312 4.22 -15.85 -5.44
N LYS A 313 4.68 -16.50 -6.52
CA LYS A 313 4.61 -17.96 -6.64
C LYS A 313 5.46 -18.62 -5.56
N ASP A 314 6.73 -18.22 -5.48
CA ASP A 314 7.69 -18.77 -4.51
C ASP A 314 7.31 -18.41 -3.08
N TYR A 315 6.65 -17.27 -2.87
CA TYR A 315 6.14 -16.89 -1.55
C TYR A 315 4.95 -17.75 -1.09
N PHE A 316 4.12 -18.27 -2.00
CA PHE A 316 2.92 -19.04 -1.67
C PHE A 316 3.12 -20.57 -1.66
N THR A 317 4.26 -21.07 -2.14
CA THR A 317 4.56 -22.51 -2.28
C THR A 317 5.67 -22.96 -1.36
#